data_AF-A0A9P1CEE7-F1
#
_entry.id   AF-A0A9P1CEE7-F1
#
_cell.length_a   1.000
_cell.length_b   1.000
_cell.length_c   1.000
_cell.angle_alpha   90.00
_cell.angle_beta   90.00
_cell.angle_gamma   90.00
#
_symmetry.space_group_name_H-M   'P 1'
#
loop_
_entity.id
_entity.type
_entity.pdbx_description
1 polymer ?
#
loop_
_entity_poly.entity_id
_entity_poly.type
_entity_poly.pdbx_seq_one_letter_code
_entity_poly.pdbx_strand_id
1 'polypeptide(L)'
;MEYVHYPVQVGKGIGTRGQKAWMGGLVFLQAALTVLRLVYLFEALGGFFMGLNVYLGWYALKKSMDITAVSLWGLISAALLVYDGLGALTGILVQTFHLEFLKVGILVALPVVHFLAADFAWELFKEHERSGGLFKPFFADAKTIEQQKLLQQQQQQQYTQYAAYGTEGMKTAPEMSAVYGSRSGAPEKPQMSPFHTGYYPQEMHNPADTASRKQHAACC
;
A
#
# COMPACT_ATOMS: atom_id res chain seq x y z
N MET A 1 -1.13 -14.72 20.78
CA MET A 1 -0.31 -14.26 19.64
C MET A 1 -0.71 -12.83 19.37
N GLU A 2 0.18 -11.89 19.70
CA GLU A 2 -0.04 -10.47 19.48
C GLU A 2 0.19 -10.20 17.99
N TYR A 3 -0.85 -9.80 17.27
CA TYR A 3 -0.71 -9.43 15.87
C TYR A 3 0.05 -8.10 15.84
N VAL A 4 1.27 -8.12 15.30
CA VAL A 4 2.01 -6.90 15.01
C VAL A 4 1.15 -6.08 14.06
N HIS A 5 0.51 -5.05 14.62
CA HIS A 5 -0.39 -4.17 13.90
C HIS A 5 0.46 -3.22 13.07
N TYR A 6 0.90 -3.66 11.89
CA TYR A 6 1.53 -2.79 10.93
C TYR A 6 0.50 -1.74 10.51
N PRO A 7 0.74 -0.43 10.77
CA PRO A 7 -0.15 0.60 10.27
C PRO A 7 -0.03 0.57 8.74
N VAL A 8 -1.02 -0.04 8.09
CA VAL A 8 -1.19 0.06 6.64
C VAL A 8 -1.57 1.51 6.37
N GLN A 9 -0.55 2.37 6.26
CA GLN A 9 -0.72 3.73 5.77
C GLN A 9 -0.99 3.62 4.28
N VAL A 10 -2.26 3.44 3.92
CA VAL A 10 -2.75 3.84 2.60
C VAL A 10 -2.50 5.34 2.51
N GLY A 11 -1.41 5.71 1.85
CA GLY A 11 -1.03 7.10 1.61
C GLY A 11 -2.27 7.86 1.16
N LYS A 12 -2.66 8.86 1.96
CA LYS A 12 -3.87 9.66 1.74
C LYS A 12 -3.58 10.66 0.63
N GLY A 13 -3.35 10.15 -0.59
CA GLY A 13 -2.85 10.98 -1.67
C GLY A 13 -2.89 10.25 -3.01
N ILE A 14 -3.91 10.62 -3.80
CA ILE A 14 -3.89 10.65 -5.27
C ILE A 14 -4.05 9.28 -5.97
N GLY A 15 -5.26 8.99 -6.48
CA GLY A 15 -5.47 8.01 -7.56
C GLY A 15 -6.42 6.82 -7.33
N THR A 16 -6.94 6.61 -6.11
CA THR A 16 -7.57 5.33 -5.73
C THR A 16 -8.85 4.94 -6.47
N ARG A 17 -9.66 5.86 -6.98
CA ARG A 17 -10.90 5.49 -7.69
C ARG A 17 -10.64 4.95 -9.10
N GLY A 18 -9.73 5.59 -9.84
CA GLY A 18 -9.37 5.17 -11.20
C GLY A 18 -8.63 3.82 -11.19
N GLN A 19 -7.66 3.66 -10.30
CA GLN A 19 -6.90 2.40 -10.17
C GLN A 19 -7.77 1.22 -9.73
N LYS A 20 -8.73 1.43 -8.80
CA LYS A 20 -9.69 0.39 -8.41
C LYS A 20 -10.57 -0.04 -9.57
N ALA A 21 -11.06 0.90 -10.37
CA ALA A 21 -11.87 0.59 -11.55
C ALA A 21 -11.04 -0.17 -12.61
N TRP A 22 -9.79 0.24 -12.83
CA TRP A 22 -8.89 -0.41 -13.79
C TRP A 22 -8.56 -1.84 -13.38
N MET A 23 -8.20 -2.05 -12.11
CA MET A 23 -8.00 -3.38 -11.53
C MET A 23 -9.27 -4.23 -11.61
N GLY A 24 -10.44 -3.65 -11.32
CA GLY A 24 -11.73 -4.30 -11.49
C GLY A 24 -11.98 -4.79 -12.91
N GLY A 25 -11.62 -3.98 -13.90
CA GLY A 25 -11.66 -4.36 -15.32
C GLY A 25 -10.75 -5.53 -15.65
N LEU A 26 -9.52 -5.54 -15.14
CA LEU A 26 -8.57 -6.66 -15.34
C LEU A 26 -9.07 -7.96 -14.69
N VAL A 27 -9.57 -7.90 -13.46
CA VAL A 27 -10.13 -9.08 -12.76
C VAL A 27 -11.36 -9.62 -13.48
N PHE A 28 -12.23 -8.73 -13.97
CA PHE A 28 -13.41 -9.12 -14.77
C PHE A 28 -12.99 -9.80 -16.09
N LEU A 29 -12.00 -9.25 -16.80
CA LEU A 29 -11.48 -9.83 -18.02
C LEU A 29 -10.84 -11.21 -17.79
N GLN A 30 -10.07 -11.37 -16.70
CA GLN A 30 -9.54 -12.67 -16.28
C GLN A 30 -10.67 -13.66 -16.00
N ALA A 31 -11.74 -13.24 -15.31
CA ALA A 31 -12.89 -14.10 -15.03
C ALA A 31 -13.58 -14.58 -16.32
N ALA A 32 -13.80 -13.67 -17.27
CA ALA A 32 -14.37 -13.99 -18.58
C ALA A 32 -13.49 -14.99 -19.36
N LEU A 33 -12.17 -14.75 -19.41
CA LEU A 33 -11.23 -15.67 -20.04
C LEU A 33 -11.14 -17.02 -19.32
N THR A 34 -11.32 -17.06 -18.00
CA THR A 34 -11.37 -18.31 -17.24
C THR A 34 -12.56 -19.16 -17.68
N VAL A 35 -13.74 -18.55 -17.82
CA VAL A 35 -14.94 -19.25 -18.32
C VAL A 35 -14.74 -19.72 -19.76
N LEU A 36 -14.21 -18.86 -20.64
CA LEU A 36 -13.91 -19.24 -22.02
C LEU A 36 -12.91 -20.40 -22.08
N ARG A 37 -11.87 -20.41 -21.25
CA ARG A 37 -10.89 -21.50 -21.16
C ARG A 37 -11.56 -22.82 -20.75
N LEU A 38 -12.42 -22.79 -19.73
CA LEU A 38 -13.12 -23.99 -19.26
C LEU A 38 -14.09 -24.55 -20.31
N VAL A 39 -14.78 -23.69 -21.06
CA VAL A 39 -15.76 -24.10 -22.08
C VAL A 39 -15.10 -24.58 -23.38
N TYR A 40 -14.05 -23.91 -23.85
CA TYR A 40 -13.48 -24.18 -25.17
C TYR A 40 -12.21 -25.04 -25.16
N LEU A 41 -11.37 -24.92 -24.13
CA LEU A 41 -10.10 -25.68 -24.05
C LEU A 41 -10.24 -26.94 -23.18
N PHE A 42 -11.29 -27.05 -22.36
CA PHE A 42 -11.52 -28.16 -21.42
C PHE A 42 -10.32 -28.45 -20.47
N GLU A 43 -9.45 -27.47 -20.26
CA GLU A 43 -8.31 -27.58 -19.35
C GLU A 43 -8.72 -27.28 -17.90
N ALA A 44 -9.21 -28.30 -17.20
CA ALA A 44 -9.71 -28.16 -15.83
C ALA A 44 -8.64 -27.62 -14.85
N LEU A 45 -7.40 -28.10 -14.95
CA LEU A 45 -6.32 -27.71 -14.03
C LEU A 45 -5.91 -26.24 -14.23
N GLY A 46 -5.70 -25.82 -15.47
CA GLY A 46 -5.38 -24.43 -15.80
C GLY A 46 -6.51 -23.48 -15.41
N GLY A 47 -7.76 -23.86 -15.70
CA GLY A 47 -8.95 -23.11 -15.28
C GLY A 47 -9.09 -23.00 -13.77
N PHE A 48 -8.73 -24.03 -13.00
CA PHE A 48 -8.75 -24.01 -11.54
C PHE A 48 -7.74 -23.00 -10.95
N PHE A 49 -6.47 -23.05 -11.37
CA PHE A 49 -5.46 -22.09 -10.92
C PHE A 49 -5.78 -20.65 -11.33
N MET A 50 -6.30 -20.48 -12.55
CA MET A 50 -6.75 -19.18 -13.03
C MET A 50 -7.94 -18.67 -12.19
N GLY A 51 -8.89 -19.53 -11.83
CA GLY A 51 -9.99 -19.20 -10.93
C GLY A 51 -9.54 -18.77 -9.53
N LEU A 52 -8.54 -19.45 -8.95
CA LEU A 52 -7.93 -19.02 -7.68
C LEU A 52 -7.28 -17.64 -7.80
N ASN A 53 -6.61 -17.36 -8.92
CA ASN A 53 -6.01 -16.05 -9.18
C ASN A 53 -7.07 -14.94 -9.30
N VAL A 54 -8.19 -15.21 -10.00
CA VAL A 54 -9.33 -14.26 -10.07
C VAL A 54 -9.91 -14.01 -8.68
N TYR A 55 -10.08 -15.07 -7.87
CA TYR A 55 -10.57 -14.93 -6.50
C TYR A 55 -9.63 -14.06 -5.65
N LEU A 56 -8.32 -14.22 -5.79
CA LEU A 56 -7.34 -13.40 -5.09
C LEU A 56 -7.38 -11.93 -5.56
N GLY A 57 -7.53 -11.69 -6.86
CA GLY A 57 -7.70 -10.34 -7.41
C GLY A 57 -8.98 -9.66 -6.90
N TRP A 58 -10.09 -10.39 -6.85
CA TRP A 58 -11.34 -9.93 -6.24
C TRP A 58 -11.18 -9.64 -4.73
N TYR A 59 -10.47 -10.50 -4.00
CA TYR A 59 -10.19 -10.31 -2.59
C TYR A 59 -9.36 -9.04 -2.33
N ALA A 60 -8.35 -8.77 -3.16
CA ALA A 60 -7.55 -7.56 -3.10
C ALA A 60 -8.38 -6.29 -3.36
N LEU A 61 -9.34 -6.33 -4.29
CA LEU A 61 -10.30 -5.23 -4.52
C LEU A 61 -11.16 -4.95 -3.28
N LYS A 62 -11.64 -6.01 -2.61
CA LYS A 62 -12.46 -5.89 -1.39
C LYS A 62 -11.66 -5.31 -0.21
N LYS A 63 -10.39 -5.67 -0.07
CA LYS A 63 -9.47 -5.22 1.00
C LYS A 63 -8.82 -3.87 0.72
N SER A 64 -9.53 -2.97 0.02
CA SER A 64 -9.06 -1.60 -0.26
C SER A 64 -7.70 -1.51 -0.98
N MET A 65 -7.38 -2.49 -1.84
CA MET A 65 -6.08 -2.58 -2.53
C MET A 65 -4.90 -2.70 -1.56
N ASP A 66 -4.99 -3.62 -0.61
CA ASP A 66 -3.84 -4.02 0.21
C ASP A 66 -2.67 -4.42 -0.71
N ILE A 67 -1.53 -3.71 -0.57
CA ILE A 67 -0.38 -3.86 -1.47
C ILE A 67 0.16 -5.29 -1.46
N THR A 68 0.10 -5.97 -0.31
CA THR A 68 0.56 -7.36 -0.19
C THR A 68 -0.35 -8.32 -0.95
N ALA A 69 -1.66 -8.08 -0.93
CA ALA A 69 -2.61 -8.89 -1.69
C ALA A 69 -2.46 -8.66 -3.20
N VAL A 70 -2.27 -7.40 -3.62
CA VAL A 70 -2.06 -7.04 -5.03
C VAL A 70 -0.74 -7.59 -5.56
N SER A 71 0.35 -7.51 -4.79
CA SER A 71 1.66 -8.04 -5.20
C SER A 71 1.64 -9.57 -5.31
N LEU A 72 0.99 -10.27 -4.38
CA LEU A 72 0.81 -11.72 -4.46
C LEU A 72 -0.02 -12.12 -5.69
N TRP A 73 -1.11 -11.39 -5.97
CA TRP A 73 -1.92 -11.58 -7.19
C TRP A 73 -1.11 -11.33 -8.47
N GLY A 74 -0.29 -10.29 -8.50
CA GLY A 74 0.62 -10.00 -9.60
C GLY A 74 1.66 -11.09 -9.82
N LEU A 75 2.26 -11.60 -8.75
CA LEU A 75 3.27 -12.66 -8.81
C LEU A 75 2.68 -13.99 -9.30
N ILE A 76 1.49 -14.35 -8.83
CA ILE A 76 0.76 -15.53 -9.34
C ILE A 76 0.38 -15.33 -10.81
N SER A 77 -0.04 -14.12 -11.20
CA SER A 77 -0.33 -13.79 -12.60
C SER A 77 0.93 -13.91 -13.48
N ALA A 78 2.11 -13.52 -13.00
CA ALA A 78 3.38 -13.71 -13.71
C ALA A 78 3.77 -15.20 -13.82
N ALA A 79 3.52 -16.02 -12.80
CA ALA A 79 3.75 -17.46 -12.90
C ALA A 79 2.80 -18.12 -13.91
N LEU A 80 1.52 -17.73 -13.91
CA LEU A 80 0.53 -18.18 -14.89
C LEU A 80 0.86 -17.72 -16.30
N LEU A 81 1.42 -16.52 -16.47
CA LEU A 81 1.91 -16.03 -17.77
C LEU A 81 2.94 -16.99 -18.37
N VAL A 82 3.90 -17.47 -17.57
CA VAL A 82 4.91 -18.43 -18.04
C VAL A 82 4.28 -19.77 -18.38
N TYR A 83 3.41 -20.28 -17.50
CA TYR A 83 2.71 -21.56 -17.72
C TYR A 83 1.85 -21.52 -18.99
N ASP A 84 1.00 -20.51 -19.13
CA ASP A 84 0.12 -20.33 -20.29
C ASP A 84 0.90 -19.93 -21.54
N GLY A 85 2.02 -19.23 -21.41
CA GLY A 85 2.91 -18.92 -22.53
C GLY A 85 3.51 -20.18 -23.16
N LEU A 86 3.97 -21.13 -22.33
CA LEU A 86 4.46 -22.44 -22.79
C LEU A 86 3.32 -23.29 -23.39
N GLY A 87 2.14 -23.27 -22.77
CA GLY A 87 0.95 -23.95 -23.29
C GLY A 87 0.47 -23.36 -24.62
N ALA A 88 0.43 -22.04 -24.75
CA ALA A 88 0.06 -21.34 -25.98
C ALA A 88 1.08 -21.61 -27.09
N LEU A 89 2.38 -21.62 -26.79
CA LEU A 89 3.41 -21.93 -27.78
C LEU A 89 3.24 -23.34 -28.36
N THR A 90 3.02 -24.33 -27.51
CA THR A 90 2.77 -25.71 -27.97
C THR A 90 1.42 -25.84 -28.68
N GLY A 91 0.38 -25.17 -28.17
CA GLY A 91 -0.96 -25.14 -28.75
C GLY A 91 -1.01 -24.50 -30.15
N ILE A 92 -0.32 -23.39 -30.37
CA ILE A 92 -0.25 -22.70 -31.67
C ILE A 92 0.37 -23.62 -32.72
N LEU A 93 1.46 -24.33 -32.38
CA LEU A 93 2.11 -25.25 -33.32
C LEU A 93 1.17 -26.37 -33.78
N VAL A 94 0.32 -26.90 -32.88
CA VAL A 94 -0.62 -27.99 -33.20
C VAL A 94 -1.89 -27.46 -33.88
N GLN A 95 -2.49 -26.38 -33.36
CA GLN A 95 -3.79 -25.88 -33.82
C GLN A 95 -3.73 -25.12 -35.14
N THR A 96 -2.56 -24.59 -35.52
CA THR A 96 -2.39 -23.94 -36.84
C THR A 96 -2.74 -24.90 -37.98
N PHE A 97 -2.53 -26.21 -37.81
CA PHE A 97 -2.90 -27.22 -38.80
C PHE A 97 -4.41 -27.48 -38.89
N HIS A 98 -5.17 -27.17 -37.84
CA HIS A 98 -6.62 -27.42 -37.76
C HIS A 98 -7.49 -26.19 -38.04
N LEU A 99 -6.89 -25.03 -38.35
CA LEU A 99 -7.58 -23.77 -38.72
C LEU A 99 -8.65 -23.29 -37.69
N GLU A 100 -8.51 -23.65 -36.41
CA GLU A 100 -9.44 -23.23 -35.35
C GLU A 100 -9.05 -21.86 -34.76
N PHE A 101 -9.24 -20.79 -35.54
CA PHE A 101 -8.81 -19.42 -35.17
C PHE A 101 -9.34 -18.94 -33.80
N LEU A 102 -10.53 -19.37 -33.39
CA LEU A 102 -11.10 -18.98 -32.09
C LEU A 102 -10.28 -19.50 -30.91
N LYS A 103 -9.81 -20.76 -30.97
CA LYS A 103 -9.00 -21.37 -29.89
C LYS A 103 -7.62 -20.71 -29.82
N VAL A 104 -7.03 -20.42 -30.98
CA VAL A 104 -5.77 -19.67 -31.07
C VAL A 104 -5.92 -18.27 -30.46
N GLY A 105 -7.02 -17.57 -30.77
CA GLY A 105 -7.32 -16.26 -30.20
C GLY A 105 -7.40 -16.28 -28.67
N ILE A 106 -8.08 -17.29 -28.10
CA ILE A 106 -8.17 -17.47 -26.64
C ILE A 106 -6.79 -17.79 -26.05
N LEU A 107 -6.02 -18.70 -26.66
CA LEU A 107 -4.67 -19.06 -26.22
C LEU A 107 -3.71 -17.88 -26.20
N VAL A 108 -3.84 -16.94 -27.13
CA VAL A 108 -3.03 -15.71 -27.17
C VAL A 108 -3.54 -14.66 -26.18
N ALA A 109 -4.86 -14.55 -25.99
CA ALA A 109 -5.44 -13.59 -25.06
C ALA A 109 -5.07 -13.87 -23.59
N LEU A 110 -4.94 -15.13 -23.20
CA LEU A 110 -4.57 -15.54 -21.84
C LEU A 110 -3.24 -14.92 -21.35
N PRO A 111 -2.08 -15.15 -22.00
CA PRO A 111 -0.82 -14.56 -21.58
C PRO A 111 -0.86 -13.03 -21.64
N VAL A 112 -1.55 -12.42 -22.62
CA VAL A 112 -1.67 -10.95 -22.68
C VAL A 112 -2.33 -10.39 -21.43
N VAL A 113 -3.44 -10.99 -20.98
CA VAL A 113 -4.14 -10.52 -19.78
C VAL A 113 -3.35 -10.80 -18.50
N HIS A 114 -2.65 -11.93 -18.42
CA HIS A 114 -1.76 -12.22 -17.28
C HIS A 114 -0.58 -11.25 -17.21
N PHE A 115 -0.02 -10.88 -18.36
CA PHE A 115 1.03 -9.86 -18.45
C PHE A 115 0.53 -8.49 -17.97
N LEU A 116 -0.65 -8.04 -18.43
CA LEU A 116 -1.24 -6.77 -18.00
C LEU A 116 -1.52 -6.75 -16.48
N ALA A 117 -1.98 -7.86 -15.91
CA ALA A 117 -2.19 -7.99 -14.47
C ALA A 117 -0.88 -7.90 -13.67
N ALA A 118 0.17 -8.58 -14.14
CA ALA A 118 1.50 -8.54 -13.52
C ALA A 118 2.12 -7.14 -13.62
N ASP A 119 2.04 -6.51 -14.79
CA ASP A 119 2.52 -5.15 -15.04
C ASP A 119 1.81 -4.13 -14.13
N PHE A 120 0.47 -4.23 -14.01
CA PHE A 120 -0.27 -3.37 -13.09
C PHE A 120 0.18 -3.51 -11.64
N ALA A 121 0.32 -4.76 -11.17
CA ALA A 121 0.75 -5.02 -9.81
C ALA A 121 2.18 -4.49 -9.55
N TRP A 122 3.05 -4.57 -10.55
CA TRP A 122 4.39 -4.03 -10.51
C TRP A 122 4.40 -2.50 -10.45
N GLU A 123 3.60 -1.82 -11.28
CA GLU A 123 3.46 -0.36 -11.22
C GLU A 123 2.93 0.10 -9.86
N LEU A 124 1.92 -0.58 -9.30
CA LEU A 124 1.37 -0.27 -7.98
C LEU A 124 2.42 -0.49 -6.88
N PHE A 125 3.23 -1.54 -7.00
CA PHE A 125 4.34 -1.80 -6.09
C PHE A 125 5.42 -0.71 -6.16
N LYS A 126 5.83 -0.29 -7.35
CA LYS A 126 6.78 0.82 -7.52
C LYS A 126 6.26 2.11 -6.91
N GLU A 127 4.97 2.41 -7.09
CA GLU A 127 4.37 3.61 -6.52
C GLU A 127 4.31 3.56 -4.98
N HIS A 128 4.03 2.37 -4.43
CA HIS A 128 4.11 2.14 -2.99
C HIS A 128 5.53 2.40 -2.44
N GLU A 129 6.55 1.88 -3.13
CA GLU A 129 7.95 2.09 -2.74
C GLU A 129 8.38 3.57 -2.80
N ARG A 130 8.00 4.28 -3.86
CA ARG A 130 8.26 5.73 -3.98
C ARG A 130 7.63 6.55 -2.87
N SER A 131 6.44 6.16 -2.41
CA SER A 131 5.66 6.88 -1.39
C SER A 131 6.13 6.64 0.05
N GLY A 132 7.23 5.92 0.26
CA GLY A 132 7.70 5.56 1.59
C GLY A 132 7.47 4.10 1.96
N GLY A 133 7.50 3.21 0.97
CA GLY A 133 7.27 1.78 1.14
C GLY A 133 8.21 1.11 2.13
N LEU A 134 7.90 -0.15 2.42
CA LEU A 134 8.52 -0.95 3.47
C LEU A 134 10.04 -1.08 3.29
N PHE A 135 10.56 -0.96 2.07
CA PHE A 135 12.00 -1.07 1.82
C PHE A 135 12.77 0.25 1.94
N LYS A 136 12.11 1.38 2.21
CA LYS A 136 12.80 2.65 2.46
C LYS A 136 13.87 2.57 3.57
N PRO A 137 13.70 1.89 4.72
CA PRO A 137 14.79 1.72 5.69
C PRO A 137 15.92 0.77 5.21
N PHE A 138 15.64 -0.15 4.28
CA PHE A 138 16.68 -1.02 3.71
C PHE A 138 17.52 -0.28 2.67
N PHE A 139 16.92 0.65 1.93
CA PHE A 139 17.61 1.48 0.92
C PHE A 139 18.01 2.86 1.42
N ALA A 140 17.56 3.27 2.61
CA ALA A 140 18.05 4.47 3.27
C ALA A 140 19.52 4.23 3.57
N ASP A 141 20.38 4.94 2.86
CA ASP A 141 21.82 4.89 3.02
C ASP A 141 22.21 4.91 4.51
N ALA A 142 23.31 4.25 4.85
CA ALA A 142 23.84 4.24 6.22
C ALA A 142 23.95 5.67 6.82
N LYS A 143 24.15 6.68 5.97
CA LYS A 143 24.16 8.11 6.31
C LYS A 143 22.83 8.61 6.87
N THR A 144 21.70 8.15 6.33
CA THR A 144 20.36 8.52 6.82
C THR A 144 20.10 7.89 8.18
N ILE A 145 20.56 6.66 8.40
CA ILE A 145 20.48 5.99 9.71
C ILE A 145 21.30 6.76 10.75
N GLU A 146 22.52 7.21 10.41
CA GLU A 146 23.30 8.07 11.29
C GLU A 146 22.59 9.39 11.59
N GLN A 147 22.03 10.04 10.57
CA GLN A 147 21.30 11.29 10.76
C GLN A 147 20.07 11.11 11.66
N GLN A 148 19.37 9.98 11.54
CA GLN A 148 18.23 9.63 12.41
C GLN A 148 18.67 9.37 13.86
N LYS A 149 19.80 8.69 14.04
CA LYS A 149 20.40 8.49 15.37
C LYS A 149 20.82 9.82 16.00
N LEU A 150 21.42 10.72 15.24
CA LEU A 150 21.80 12.06 15.71
C LEU A 150 20.57 12.86 16.12
N LEU A 151 19.49 12.82 15.34
CA LEU A 151 18.23 13.48 15.70
C LEU A 151 17.61 12.88 16.97
N GLN A 152 17.62 11.56 17.13
CA GLN A 152 17.17 10.91 18.37
C GLN A 152 18.02 11.29 19.58
N GLN A 153 19.34 11.36 19.41
CA GLN A 153 20.25 11.79 20.49
C GLN A 153 19.99 13.24 20.90
N GLN A 154 19.78 14.14 19.94
CA GLN A 154 19.46 15.54 20.25
C GLN A 154 18.12 15.66 21.01
N GLN A 155 17.11 14.89 20.63
CA GLN A 155 15.83 14.87 21.36
C GLN A 155 16.00 14.35 22.80
N GLN A 156 16.78 13.29 23.00
CA GLN A 156 17.07 12.80 24.35
C GLN A 156 17.82 13.83 25.20
N GLN A 157 18.79 14.53 24.63
CA GLN A 157 19.51 15.61 25.32
C GLN A 157 18.58 16.77 25.70
N GLN A 158 17.63 17.12 24.82
CA GLN A 158 16.62 18.12 25.16
C GLN A 158 15.75 17.65 26.33
N TYR A 159 15.27 16.40 26.32
CA TYR A 159 14.47 15.86 27.42
C TYR A 159 15.22 15.86 28.76
N THR A 160 16.50 15.47 28.77
CA THR A 160 17.29 15.49 30.01
C THR A 160 17.56 16.91 30.50
N GLN A 161 17.74 17.88 29.61
CA GLN A 161 17.80 19.29 29.99
C GLN A 161 16.48 19.73 30.65
N TYR A 162 15.33 19.49 30.02
CA TYR A 162 14.03 19.86 30.61
C TYR A 162 13.76 19.17 31.96
N ALA A 163 14.15 17.90 32.10
CA ALA A 163 14.02 17.17 33.35
C ALA A 163 14.91 17.76 34.47
N ALA A 164 16.13 18.20 34.15
CA ALA A 164 17.03 18.82 35.10
C ALA A 164 16.53 20.20 35.59
N TYR A 165 15.92 21.01 34.71
CA TYR A 165 15.35 22.31 35.11
C TYR A 165 14.07 22.17 35.95
N GLY A 166 13.35 21.06 35.87
CA GLY A 166 12.12 20.83 36.63
C GLY A 166 12.32 20.62 38.14
N THR A 167 13.51 20.18 38.58
CA THR A 167 13.77 19.88 39.99
C THR A 167 14.22 21.08 40.82
N GLU A 168 14.73 22.15 40.20
CA GLU A 168 15.20 23.34 40.94
C GLU A 168 14.08 24.32 41.31
N GLY A 169 12.88 24.15 40.71
CA GLY A 169 11.68 24.93 41.01
C GLY A 169 10.74 24.35 42.08
N MET A 170 10.90 23.08 42.48
CA MET A 170 10.13 22.47 43.58
C MET A 170 10.74 22.79 44.95
N LYS A 171 10.98 24.07 45.23
CA LYS A 171 11.05 24.53 46.62
C LYS A 171 9.62 24.52 47.14
N THR A 172 9.28 23.47 47.89
CA THR A 172 8.15 23.39 48.82
C THR A 172 6.92 24.14 48.32
N ALA A 173 6.11 23.48 47.48
CA ALA A 173 4.71 23.85 47.45
C ALA A 173 4.24 23.89 48.92
N PRO A 174 3.62 25.00 49.37
CA PRO A 174 3.08 25.06 50.72
C PRO A 174 2.19 23.85 50.91
N GLU A 175 2.38 23.18 52.03
CA GLU A 175 1.57 22.07 52.52
C GLU A 175 0.11 22.54 52.53
N MET A 176 -0.59 22.37 51.40
CA MET A 176 -2.03 22.53 51.34
C MET A 176 -2.58 21.33 52.09
N SER A 177 -2.72 21.52 53.40
CA SER A 177 -3.47 20.66 54.30
C SER A 177 -4.71 20.17 53.56
N ALA A 178 -4.72 18.86 53.30
CA ALA A 178 -5.84 18.18 52.71
C ALA A 178 -7.01 18.27 53.71
N VAL A 179 -7.87 19.27 53.55
CA VAL A 179 -9.22 19.21 54.10
C VAL A 179 -9.94 18.11 53.31
N TYR A 180 -9.87 16.90 53.85
CA TYR A 180 -10.66 15.74 53.44
C TYR A 180 -12.14 16.04 53.71
N GLY A 181 -12.77 16.78 52.80
CA GLY A 181 -14.22 16.82 52.70
C GLY A 181 -14.71 15.50 52.11
N SER A 182 -15.18 14.59 52.96
CA SER A 182 -15.96 13.42 52.53
C SER A 182 -17.21 13.88 51.79
N ARG A 183 -17.15 13.97 50.46
CA ARG A 183 -18.33 14.08 49.61
C ARG A 183 -18.53 12.75 48.90
N SER A 184 -19.38 11.92 49.50
CA SER A 184 -20.03 10.78 48.86
C SER A 184 -20.87 11.31 47.70
N GLY A 185 -20.26 11.42 46.53
CA GLY A 185 -20.92 11.69 45.27
C GLY A 185 -20.54 10.57 44.32
N ALA A 186 -21.53 9.81 43.86
CA ALA A 186 -21.35 8.77 42.87
C ALA A 186 -20.62 9.33 41.62
N PRO A 187 -19.73 8.54 40.98
CA PRO A 187 -18.98 8.99 39.82
C PRO A 187 -19.92 9.28 38.66
N GLU A 188 -20.12 10.56 38.36
CA GLU A 188 -20.68 10.99 37.10
C GLU A 188 -19.67 10.64 36.01
N LYS A 189 -20.12 9.84 35.02
CA LYS A 189 -19.26 9.36 33.95
C LYS A 189 -18.66 10.56 33.22
N PRO A 190 -17.32 10.64 33.06
CA PRO A 190 -16.71 11.71 32.30
C PRO A 190 -17.23 11.63 30.86
N GLN A 191 -18.02 12.63 30.46
CA GLN A 191 -18.28 12.87 29.05
C GLN A 191 -16.93 13.20 28.40
N MET A 192 -16.42 12.24 27.61
CA MET A 192 -15.29 12.48 26.73
C MET A 192 -15.67 13.61 25.77
N SER A 193 -15.13 14.79 26.03
CA SER A 193 -15.08 15.86 25.05
C SER A 193 -14.38 15.32 23.79
N PRO A 194 -14.94 15.55 22.59
CA PRO A 194 -14.36 15.06 21.35
C PRO A 194 -12.92 15.57 21.22
N PHE A 195 -12.01 14.61 21.09
CA PHE A 195 -10.60 14.83 20.79
C PHE A 195 -10.51 15.70 19.52
N HIS A 196 -10.09 16.96 19.68
CA HIS A 196 -9.71 17.82 18.56
C HIS A 196 -8.37 17.31 17.99
N THR A 197 -8.44 16.30 17.12
CA THR A 197 -7.34 15.93 16.23
C THR A 197 -7.25 16.97 15.12
N GLY A 198 -6.41 18.00 15.33
CA GLY A 198 -6.34 19.09 14.35
C GLY A 198 -5.21 20.10 14.50
N TYR A 199 -4.03 19.70 14.99
CA TYR A 199 -2.81 20.47 14.72
C TYR A 199 -2.03 19.77 13.62
N TYR A 200 -2.40 20.07 12.37
CA TYR A 200 -1.46 19.90 11.27
C TYR A 200 -0.41 21.03 11.41
N PRO A 201 0.89 20.73 11.47
CA PRO A 201 1.89 21.77 11.31
C PRO A 201 1.64 22.41 9.95
N GLN A 202 1.39 23.73 9.94
CA GLN A 202 1.43 24.51 8.71
C GLN A 202 2.81 24.26 8.08
N GLU A 203 2.83 23.65 6.90
CA GLU A 203 3.99 23.72 6.03
C GLU A 203 4.31 25.21 5.86
N MET A 204 5.44 25.63 6.44
CA MET A 204 6.00 26.94 6.16
C MET A 204 6.35 26.96 4.67
N HIS A 205 5.46 27.55 3.90
CA HIS A 205 5.65 27.85 2.49
C HIS A 205 6.92 28.70 2.36
N ASN A 206 8.01 28.10 1.90
CA ASN A 206 9.27 28.80 1.65
C ASN A 206 9.15 29.56 0.32
N PRO A 207 9.08 30.90 0.33
CA PRO A 207 8.91 31.70 -0.89
C PRO A 207 10.13 31.65 -1.84
N ALA A 208 11.24 31.03 -1.43
CA ALA A 208 12.44 30.89 -2.27
C ALA A 208 12.23 29.98 -3.51
N ASP A 209 11.34 28.97 -3.42
CA ASP A 209 11.18 27.99 -4.51
C ASP A 209 10.34 28.51 -5.69
N THR A 210 9.59 29.60 -5.51
CA THR A 210 8.78 30.17 -6.60
C THR A 210 9.62 30.99 -7.58
N ALA A 211 10.80 31.46 -7.18
CA ALA A 211 11.67 32.25 -8.06
C ALA A 211 12.38 31.40 -9.12
N SER A 212 12.76 30.15 -8.80
CA SER A 212 13.50 29.29 -9.74
C SER A 212 12.63 28.77 -10.90
N ARG A 213 11.30 28.66 -10.73
CA ARG A 213 10.41 28.17 -11.79
C ARG A 213 10.12 29.20 -12.90
N LYS A 214 10.26 30.50 -12.64
CA LYS A 214 10.00 31.51 -13.67
C LYS A 214 11.14 31.67 -14.69
N GLN A 215 12.37 31.27 -14.37
CA GLN A 215 13.48 31.36 -15.31
C GLN A 215 13.49 30.24 -16.35
N HIS A 216 12.97 29.05 -16.03
CA HIS A 216 12.94 27.93 -16.99
C HIS A 216 11.81 28.02 -18.02
N ALA A 217 10.76 28.80 -17.78
CA ALA A 217 9.64 28.95 -18.72
C ALA A 217 9.89 29.98 -19.84
N ALA A 218 10.99 30.74 -19.79
CA ALA A 218 11.32 31.77 -20.78
C ALA A 218 12.36 31.33 -21.84
N CYS A 219 12.81 30.07 -21.81
CA CYS A 219 13.83 29.53 -22.71
C CYS A 219 13.32 28.46 -23.68
N CYS A 220 12.00 28.37 -23.90
CA CYS A 220 11.41 27.51 -24.93
C CYS A 220 10.44 28.31 -25.79
#